data_AF-A0A7W1W3U5-F1
#
_entry.id   AF-A0A7W1W3U5-F1
#
_cell.length_a   1.000
_cell.length_b   1.000
_cell.length_c   1.000
_cell.angle_alpha   90.00
_cell.angle_beta   90.00
_cell.angle_gamma   90.00
#
_symmetry.space_group_name_H-M   'P 1'
#
loop_
_entity.id
_entity.type
_entity.pdbx_description
1 polymer ?
#
loop_
_entity_poly.entity_id
_entity_poly.type
_entity_poly.pdbx_seq_one_letter_code
_entity_poly.pdbx_strand_id
1 'polypeptide(L)' 'MEWLTDPAIWIAFLTLTVLELVLGIDNIVFISILAGKLPPEQQQRARYIGLALALIMRVLLL' A
#
# COMPACT_ATOMS: atom_id res chain seq x y z
N MET A 1 -23.71 -5.40 23.23
CA MET A 1 -24.03 -6.02 21.92
C MET A 1 -24.59 -5.03 20.90
N GLU A 2 -24.94 -3.79 21.28
CA GLU A 2 -25.45 -2.77 20.33
C GLU A 2 -24.39 -2.15 19.41
N TRP A 3 -23.12 -2.15 19.85
CA TRP A 3 -21.96 -1.64 19.11
C TRP A 3 -21.64 -2.43 17.83
N LEU A 4 -22.00 -3.72 17.75
CA LEU A 4 -21.76 -4.54 16.55
C LEU A 4 -22.84 -4.34 15.48
N THR A 5 -24.01 -3.84 15.87
CA THR A 5 -25.15 -3.58 14.97
C THR A 5 -25.24 -2.13 14.52
N ASP A 6 -24.38 -1.24 15.06
CA ASP A 6 -24.34 0.16 14.67
C ASP A 6 -23.74 0.32 13.25
N PRO A 7 -24.53 0.76 12.26
CA PRO A 7 -24.05 0.96 10.90
C PRO A 7 -22.92 2.00 10.83
N ALA A 8 -22.88 2.96 11.75
CA ALA A 8 -21.86 4.01 11.75
C ALA A 8 -20.46 3.44 12.00
N ILE A 9 -20.34 2.43 12.86
CA ILE A 9 -19.05 1.77 13.17
C ILE A 9 -18.53 1.01 11.95
N TRP A 10 -19.41 0.29 11.25
CA TRP A 10 -19.03 -0.42 10.01
C TRP A 10 -18.63 0.53 8.90
N ILE A 11 -19.34 1.65 8.74
CA ILE A 11 -19.01 2.68 7.74
C ILE A 11 -17.65 3.34 8.08
N ALA A 12 -17.43 3.69 9.34
CA ALA A 12 -16.15 4.26 9.78
C ALA A 12 -15.00 3.27 9.58
N PHE A 13 -15.18 2.01 9.97
CA PHE A 13 -14.20 0.95 9.78
C PHE A 13 -13.84 0.75 8.31
N LEU A 14 -14.85 0.68 7.44
CA LEU A 14 -14.65 0.49 6.00
C LEU A 14 -13.97 1.72 5.37
N THR A 15 -14.37 2.92 5.76
CA THR A 15 -13.75 4.17 5.30
C THR A 15 -12.28 4.24 5.70
N LEU A 16 -11.95 3.96 6.96
CA LEU A 16 -10.57 3.94 7.45
C LEU A 16 -9.73 2.87 6.73
N THR A 17 -10.29 1.67 6.56
CA THR A 17 -9.63 0.59 5.83
C THR A 17 -9.34 0.97 4.38
N VAL A 18 -10.28 1.64 3.70
CA VAL A 18 -10.08 2.14 2.33
C VAL A 18 -9.00 3.22 2.31
N LEU A 19 -9.02 4.17 3.24
CA LEU A 19 -8.05 5.26 3.30
C LEU A 19 -6.63 4.73 3.50
N GLU A 20 -6.48 3.75 4.37
CA GLU A 20 -5.21 3.09 4.68
C GLU A 20 -4.72 2.20 3.53
N LEU A 21 -5.63 1.56 2.80
CA LEU A 21 -5.34 0.87 1.54
C LEU A 21 -4.83 1.85 0.48
N VAL A 22 -5.50 2.99 0.27
CA VAL A 22 -5.09 3.99 -0.72
C VAL A 22 -3.71 4.56 -0.40
N LEU A 23 -3.48 4.97 0.85
CA LEU A 23 -2.18 5.45 1.33
C LEU A 23 -1.07 4.37 1.20
N GLY A 24 -1.40 3.10 1.41
CA GLY A 24 -0.48 1.99 1.25
C GLY A 24 -0.20 1.61 -0.21
N ILE A 25 -1.18 1.76 -1.09
CA ILE A 25 -1.11 1.40 -2.51
C ILE A 25 -0.26 2.41 -3.30
N ASP A 26 -0.32 3.70 -2.96
CA ASP A 26 0.42 4.75 -3.68
C ASP A 26 1.92 4.44 -3.85
N ASN A 27 2.59 3.97 -2.79
CA ASN A 27 4.02 3.64 -2.82
C ASN A 27 4.33 2.42 -3.71
N ILE A 28 3.50 1.38 -3.68
CA ILE A 28 3.69 0.15 -4.49
C ILE A 28 3.39 0.44 -5.96
N VAL A 29 2.38 1.26 -6.25
CA VAL A 29 2.03 1.68 -7.61
C VAL A 29 3.14 2.56 -8.19
N PHE A 30 3.66 3.53 -7.44
CA PHE A 30 4.79 4.36 -7.89
C PHE A 30 6.03 3.53 -8.24
N ILE A 31 6.39 2.57 -7.38
CA ILE A 31 7.49 1.64 -7.63
C ILE A 31 7.22 0.77 -8.87
N SER A 32 6.01 0.25 -9.04
CA SER A 32 5.66 -0.56 -10.19
C SER A 32 5.69 0.25 -11.50
N ILE A 33 5.28 1.53 -11.47
CA ILE A 33 5.35 2.45 -12.59
C ILE A 33 6.82 2.79 -12.93
N LEU A 34 7.67 3.10 -11.94
CA LEU A 34 9.10 3.38 -12.18
C LEU A 34 9.84 2.14 -12.69
N ALA A 35 9.58 0.97 -12.10
CA ALA A 35 10.17 -0.29 -12.52
C ALA A 35 9.78 -0.63 -13.97
N GLY A 36 8.54 -0.33 -14.39
CA GLY A 36 8.09 -0.52 -15.77
C GLY A 36 8.74 0.41 -16.81
N LYS A 37 9.32 1.54 -16.38
CA LYS A 37 10.05 2.48 -17.26
C LYS A 37 11.53 2.12 -17.45
N LEU A 38 12.05 1.12 -16.74
CA LEU A 38 13.44 0.69 -16.85
C LEU A 38 13.64 -0.37 -17.97
N PRO A 39 14.86 -0.46 -18.53
CA PRO A 39 15.20 -1.50 -19.50
C PRO A 39 14.89 -2.91 -18.94
N PRO A 40 14.41 -3.86 -19.76
CA PRO A 40 13.94 -5.18 -19.31
C PRO A 40 14.92 -5.94 -18.41
N GLU A 41 16.22 -5.75 -18.61
CA GLU A 41 17.29 -6.34 -17.80
C GLU A 41 17.39 -5.75 -16.38
N GLN A 42 16.92 -4.52 -16.18
CA GLN A 42 16.95 -3.80 -14.90
C GLN A 42 15.59 -3.81 -14.17
N GLN A 43 14.50 -4.14 -14.87
CA GLN A 43 13.15 -4.17 -14.28
C GLN A 43 13.06 -5.13 -13.09
N GLN A 44 13.64 -6.33 -13.18
CA GLN A 44 13.63 -7.29 -12.07
C GLN A 44 14.33 -6.75 -10.83
N ARG A 45 15.52 -6.15 -11.00
CA ARG A 45 16.28 -5.56 -9.88
C ARG A 45 15.53 -4.38 -9.27
N ALA A 46 14.97 -3.50 -10.10
CA ALA A 46 14.20 -2.34 -9.64
C ALA A 46 12.92 -2.75 -8.90
N ARG A 47 12.26 -3.83 -9.32
CA ARG A 47 11.08 -4.39 -8.64
C ARG A 47 11.45 -4.96 -7.28
N TYR A 48 12.54 -5.73 -7.18
CA TYR A 48 13.03 -6.26 -5.92
C TYR A 48 13.49 -5.18 -4.95
N ILE A 49 14.29 -4.22 -5.43
CA ILE A 49 14.78 -3.10 -4.62
C ILE A 49 13.60 -2.24 -4.17
N GLY A 50 12.69 -1.88 -5.09
CA GLY A 50 11.51 -1.08 -4.76
C GLY A 50 10.59 -1.78 -3.77
N LEU A 51 10.30 -3.06 -3.94
CA LEU A 51 9.48 -3.83 -2.99
C LEU A 51 10.14 -3.93 -1.61
N ALA A 52 11.46 -4.16 -1.55
CA ALA A 52 12.21 -4.19 -0.29
C ALA A 52 12.19 -2.81 0.40
N LEU A 53 12.39 -1.72 -0.35
CA LEU A 53 12.33 -0.35 0.16
C LEU A 53 10.92 0.03 0.63
N ALA A 54 9.87 -0.39 -0.08
CA ALA A 54 8.49 -0.19 0.32
C ALA A 54 8.16 -0.91 1.63
N LEU A 55 8.60 -2.17 1.78
CA LEU A 55 8.45 -2.93 3.02
C LEU A 55 9.20 -2.26 4.18
N ILE A 56 10.44 -1.81 3.96
CA ILE A 56 11.23 -1.12 4.98
C ILE A 56 10.56 0.19 5.39
N MET A 57 10.16 1.03 4.43
CA MET A 57 9.43 2.28 4.70
C MET A 57 8.18 2.01 5.52
N ARG A 58 7.42 0.96 5.20
CA ARG A 58 6.20 0.60 5.92
C ARG A 58 6.47 0.20 7.37
N VAL A 59 7.56 -0.53 7.63
CA VAL A 59 7.97 -0.94 9.00
C VAL A 59 8.57 0.24 9.79
N LEU A 60 9.22 1.20 9.13
CA LEU A 60 9.83 2.36 9.79
C LEU A 60 8.79 3.41 10.21
N LEU A 61 7.66 3.46 9.51
CA LEU A 61 6.56 4.41 9.75
C LEU A 61 5.49 3.88 10.72
N LEU A 62 5.53 2.57 11.02
CA LEU A 62 4.69 1.87 12.00
C LEU A 62 5.38 1.83 13.37
#